data_AF-A0A942II41-F1
#
_entry.id   AF-A0A942II41-F1
#
_cell.length_a   1.000
_cell.length_b   1.000
_cell.length_c   1.000
_cell.angle_alpha   90.00
_cell.angle_beta   90.00
_cell.angle_gamma   90.00
#
_symmetry.space_group_name_H-M   'P 1'
#
loop_
_entity.id
_entity.type
_entity.pdbx_description
1 polymer ?
#
loop_
_entity_poly.entity_id
_entity_poly.type
_entity_poly.pdbx_seq_one_letter_code
_entity_poly.pdbx_strand_id
1 'polypeptide(L)'
;MTHIAKSLSDEPWQIVKLLAEPDDICQLCPHLEAAGGCALEEQVSVRERDKIVLEKLDVQPGERLSYQELAVKLAAAANSALLEEACAGCHWQNFCSGLPAR
;
A
#
# COMPACT_ATOMS: atom_id res chain seq x y z
N MET A 1 9.82 -1.01 -11.04
CA MET A 1 8.59 -0.80 -10.24
C MET A 1 7.30 -1.31 -10.90
N THR A 2 7.34 -2.10 -11.99
CA THR A 2 6.12 -2.54 -12.69
C THR A 2 5.83 -4.04 -12.59
N HIS A 3 6.80 -4.88 -12.18
CA HIS A 3 6.62 -6.33 -12.23
C HIS A 3 5.68 -6.87 -11.14
N ILE A 4 5.77 -6.39 -9.89
CA ILE A 4 4.87 -6.79 -8.80
C ILE A 4 3.43 -6.39 -9.14
N ALA A 5 3.21 -5.11 -9.47
CA ALA A 5 1.89 -4.62 -9.86
C ALA A 5 1.31 -5.38 -11.07
N LYS A 6 2.15 -5.71 -12.05
CA LYS A 6 1.75 -6.54 -13.20
C LYS A 6 1.39 -7.97 -12.78
N SER A 7 2.20 -8.62 -11.95
CA SER A 7 1.93 -9.97 -11.43
C SER A 7 0.59 -10.03 -10.71
N LEU A 8 0.35 -9.09 -9.80
CA LEU A 8 -0.89 -9.00 -9.05
C LEU A 8 -2.10 -8.75 -9.97
N SER A 9 -1.93 -7.96 -11.03
CA SER A 9 -2.99 -7.69 -12.00
C SER A 9 -3.28 -8.87 -12.93
N ASP A 10 -2.24 -9.59 -13.37
CA ASP A 10 -2.36 -10.73 -14.28
C ASP A 10 -2.91 -11.97 -13.54
N GLU A 11 -2.60 -12.12 -12.25
CA GLU A 11 -2.98 -13.26 -11.41
C GLU A 11 -3.57 -12.80 -10.06
N PRO A 12 -4.81 -12.26 -10.04
CA PRO A 12 -5.40 -11.68 -8.84
C PRO A 12 -5.71 -12.68 -7.72
N TRP A 13 -5.64 -13.98 -7.99
CA TRP A 13 -5.76 -15.06 -6.99
C TRP A 13 -4.47 -15.31 -6.19
N GLN A 14 -3.34 -14.66 -6.55
CA GLN A 14 -2.10 -14.75 -5.78
C GLN A 14 -2.34 -14.30 -4.33
N ILE A 15 -1.86 -15.09 -3.38
CA ILE A 15 -1.93 -14.78 -1.95
C ILE A 15 -0.82 -13.80 -1.60
N VAL A 16 -1.20 -12.64 -1.09
CA VAL A 16 -0.29 -11.67 -0.50
C VAL A 16 -0.31 -11.78 1.03
N LYS A 17 0.83 -11.50 1.65
CA LYS A 17 0.92 -11.33 3.10
C LYS A 17 1.05 -9.85 3.40
N LEU A 18 0.16 -9.30 4.23
CA LEU A 18 0.26 -7.92 4.66
C LEU A 18 1.39 -7.75 5.68
N LEU A 19 2.19 -6.70 5.51
CA LEU A 19 3.28 -6.33 6.41
C LEU A 19 3.08 -4.86 6.82
N ALA A 20 3.46 -4.53 8.06
CA ALA A 20 3.58 -3.14 8.54
C ALA A 20 5.04 -2.66 8.52
N GLU A 21 5.92 -3.47 7.93
CA GLU A 21 7.35 -3.24 7.81
C GLU A 21 7.71 -3.27 6.32
N PRO A 22 8.90 -2.79 5.92
CA PRO A 22 9.32 -2.80 4.52
C PRO A 22 9.13 -4.17 3.84
N ASP A 23 8.54 -4.14 2.65
CA ASP A 23 8.11 -5.32 1.90
C ASP A 23 8.92 -5.52 0.60
N ASP A 24 8.40 -6.36 -0.29
CA ASP A 24 8.99 -6.65 -1.60
C ASP A 24 9.09 -5.40 -2.51
N ILE A 25 8.19 -4.43 -2.33
CA ILE A 25 8.20 -3.16 -3.07
C ILE A 25 9.32 -2.27 -2.51
N CYS A 26 9.49 -2.24 -1.19
CA CYS A 26 10.52 -1.45 -0.52
C CYS A 26 11.95 -1.86 -0.86
N GLN A 27 12.20 -3.12 -1.27
CA GLN A 27 13.55 -3.62 -1.63
C GLN A 27 14.25 -2.81 -2.72
N LEU A 28 13.50 -2.08 -3.55
CA LEU A 28 14.03 -1.24 -4.62
C LEU A 28 14.05 0.26 -4.26
N CYS A 29 13.62 0.63 -3.05
CA CYS A 29 13.54 2.01 -2.61
C CYS A 29 14.94 2.53 -2.22
N PRO A 30 15.41 3.66 -2.79
CA PRO A 30 16.71 4.23 -2.41
C PRO A 30 16.73 4.79 -0.97
N HIS A 31 15.56 4.91 -0.33
CA HIS A 31 15.42 5.34 1.05
C HIS A 31 15.29 4.16 2.04
N LEU A 32 15.36 2.92 1.57
CA LEU A 32 15.42 1.76 2.46
C LEU A 32 16.78 1.72 3.17
N GLU A 33 16.75 1.77 4.49
CA GLU A 33 17.94 1.71 5.32
C GLU A 33 18.39 0.26 5.52
N ALA A 34 19.70 0.06 5.69
CA ALA A 34 20.28 -1.27 5.93
C ALA A 34 19.73 -1.96 7.18
N ALA A 35 19.21 -1.20 8.15
CA ALA A 35 18.58 -1.70 9.36
C ALA A 35 17.10 -2.11 9.18
N GLY A 36 16.53 -1.95 7.96
CA GLY A 36 15.13 -2.31 7.67
C GLY A 36 14.12 -1.20 7.93
N GLY A 37 14.49 0.07 7.76
CA GLY A 37 13.64 1.24 7.97
C GLY A 37 13.55 2.16 6.75
N CYS A 38 12.72 3.20 6.82
CA CYS A 38 12.63 4.24 5.80
C CYS A 38 13.34 5.51 6.27
N ALA A 39 14.36 5.95 5.53
CA ALA A 39 15.09 7.19 5.85
C ALA A 39 14.23 8.46 5.79
N LEU A 40 13.04 8.39 5.19
CA LEU A 40 12.08 9.49 5.13
C LEU A 40 10.99 9.40 6.19
N GLU A 41 11.03 8.42 7.11
CA GLU A 41 9.95 8.18 8.07
C GLU A 41 9.55 9.44 8.85
N GLU A 42 10.51 10.23 9.33
CA GLU A 42 10.20 11.47 10.07
C GLU A 42 9.56 12.57 9.20
N GLN A 43 9.77 12.53 7.89
CA GLN A 43 9.29 13.56 6.95
C GLN A 43 7.94 13.20 6.35
N VAL A 44 7.69 11.91 6.15
CA VAL A 44 6.50 11.44 5.45
C VAL A 44 5.62 10.54 6.32
N SER A 45 6.04 10.10 7.49
CA SER A 45 5.25 9.25 8.40
C SER A 45 4.66 8.02 7.68
N VAL A 46 5.52 7.19 7.04
CA VAL A 46 5.06 6.03 6.27
C VAL A 46 4.26 5.10 7.17
N ARG A 47 4.73 4.84 8.39
CA ARG A 47 4.04 3.94 9.33
C ARG A 47 2.66 4.43 9.73
N GLU A 48 2.48 5.73 9.89
CA GLU A 48 1.17 6.29 10.22
C GLU A 48 0.19 6.15 9.05
N ARG A 49 0.67 6.34 7.81
CA ARG A 49 -0.15 6.11 6.62
C ARG A 49 -0.54 4.65 6.48
N ASP A 50 0.39 3.73 6.68
CA ASP A 50 0.11 2.29 6.64
C ASP A 50 -0.92 1.91 7.70
N LYS A 51 -0.81 2.45 8.92
CA LYS A 51 -1.79 2.26 9.99
C LYS A 51 -3.19 2.73 9.59
N ILE A 52 -3.33 3.94 9.02
CA ILE A 52 -4.62 4.46 8.55
C ILE A 52 -5.23 3.52 7.49
N VAL A 53 -4.41 3.05 6.54
CA VAL A 53 -4.87 2.13 5.49
C VAL A 53 -5.33 0.80 6.08
N LEU A 54 -4.55 0.19 6.97
CA LEU A 54 -4.90 -1.07 7.63
C LEU A 54 -6.21 -0.95 8.43
N GLU A 55 -6.37 0.13 9.19
CA GLU A 55 -7.58 0.40 9.99
C GLU A 55 -8.81 0.59 9.10
N LYS A 56 -8.71 1.36 8.01
CA LYS A 56 -9.84 1.62 7.11
C LYS A 56 -10.24 0.42 6.25
N LEU A 57 -9.29 -0.47 5.95
CA LEU A 57 -9.55 -1.69 5.19
C LEU A 57 -9.98 -2.87 6.08
N ASP A 58 -9.97 -2.69 7.41
CA ASP A 58 -10.24 -3.73 8.40
C ASP A 58 -9.41 -5.00 8.12
N VAL A 59 -8.09 -4.81 8.08
CA VAL A 59 -7.09 -5.86 7.86
C VAL A 59 -5.93 -5.70 8.84
N GLN A 60 -5.17 -6.78 9.08
CA GLN A 60 -4.10 -6.79 10.06
C GLN A 60 -2.74 -7.22 9.47
N PRO A 61 -1.61 -6.71 9.99
CA PRO A 61 -0.30 -7.23 9.63
C PRO A 61 -0.20 -8.74 9.92
N GLY A 62 0.38 -9.48 8.99
CA GLY A 62 0.48 -10.94 9.04
C GLY A 62 -0.70 -11.67 8.41
N GLU A 63 -1.81 -10.97 8.12
CA GLU A 63 -2.94 -11.52 7.38
C GLU A 63 -2.53 -11.96 5.97
N ARG A 64 -3.17 -13.02 5.48
CA ARG A 64 -2.96 -13.57 4.15
C ARG A 64 -4.29 -13.60 3.42
N LEU A 65 -4.34 -12.93 2.28
CA LEU A 65 -5.52 -12.81 1.44
C LEU A 65 -5.10 -12.77 -0.03
N SER A 66 -6.01 -13.11 -0.93
CA SER A 66 -5.76 -12.92 -2.35
C SER A 66 -5.70 -11.42 -2.69
N TYR A 67 -4.96 -11.09 -3.75
CA TYR A 67 -4.96 -9.71 -4.26
C TYR A 67 -6.37 -9.25 -4.68
N GLN A 68 -7.20 -10.15 -5.19
CA GLN A 68 -8.59 -9.86 -5.53
C GLN A 68 -9.40 -9.40 -4.32
N GLU A 69 -9.29 -10.09 -3.18
CA GLU A 69 -9.97 -9.71 -1.94
C GLU A 69 -9.50 -8.34 -1.43
N LEU A 70 -8.19 -8.09 -1.49
CA LEU A 70 -7.61 -6.81 -1.11
C LEU A 70 -8.10 -5.68 -2.04
N ALA A 71 -8.18 -5.93 -3.35
CA ALA A 71 -8.67 -4.95 -4.33
C ALA A 71 -10.14 -4.59 -4.10
N VAL A 72 -10.98 -5.55 -3.72
CA VAL A 72 -12.39 -5.29 -3.36
C VAL A 72 -12.49 -4.42 -2.11
N LYS A 73 -11.71 -4.71 -1.05
CA LYS A 73 -11.63 -3.88 0.16
C LYS A 73 -11.18 -2.45 -0.18
N LEU A 74 -10.15 -2.31 -1.00
CA LEU A 74 -9.63 -1.02 -1.47
C LEU A 74 -10.68 -0.24 -2.26
N ALA A 75 -11.38 -0.87 -3.20
CA ALA A 75 -12.43 -0.21 -3.99
C ALA A 75 -13.60 0.25 -3.11
N ALA A 76 -14.01 -0.57 -2.13
CA ALA A 76 -15.04 -0.20 -1.17
C ALA A 76 -14.61 1.01 -0.31
N ALA A 77 -13.35 1.04 0.13
CA ALA A 77 -12.81 2.11 0.95
C ALA A 77 -12.41 3.35 0.14
N ALA A 78 -12.16 3.26 -1.17
CA ALA A 78 -11.84 4.40 -2.02
C ALA A 78 -13.01 5.40 -2.16
N ASN A 79 -14.25 4.94 -1.93
CA ASN A 79 -15.44 5.81 -1.83
C ASN A 79 -15.51 6.57 -0.48
N SER A 80 -14.63 6.24 0.46
CA SER A 80 -14.48 6.93 1.73
C SER A 80 -13.30 7.91 1.67
N ALA A 81 -13.22 8.81 2.65
CA ALA A 81 -12.10 9.76 2.80
C ALA A 81 -10.72 9.10 3.02
N LEU A 82 -10.59 7.76 2.87
CA LEU A 82 -9.32 7.02 2.96
C LEU A 82 -8.21 7.66 2.13
N LEU A 83 -8.46 7.98 0.85
CA LEU A 83 -7.44 8.60 0.00
C LEU A 83 -7.09 10.01 0.46
N GLU A 84 -8.06 10.77 0.97
CA GLU A 84 -7.81 12.11 1.50
C GLU A 84 -6.97 12.05 2.79
N GLU A 85 -7.29 11.13 3.70
CA GLU A 85 -6.62 10.98 4.99
C GLU A 85 -5.24 10.33 4.86
N ALA A 86 -5.15 9.17 4.20
CA ALA A 86 -3.90 8.43 4.07
C ALA A 86 -2.93 9.05 3.05
N CYS A 87 -3.43 9.68 1.99
CA CYS A 87 -2.59 10.27 0.94
C CYS A 87 -2.39 11.79 1.08
N ALA A 88 -2.87 12.44 2.15
CA ALA A 88 -2.58 13.85 2.41
C ALA A 88 -1.06 14.12 2.40
N GLY A 89 -0.63 15.05 1.56
CA GLY A 89 0.79 15.41 1.39
C GLY A 89 1.65 14.27 0.80
N CYS A 90 1.04 13.24 0.23
CA CYS A 90 1.79 12.15 -0.40
C CYS A 90 2.34 12.58 -1.76
N HIS A 91 3.66 12.48 -1.92
CA HIS A 91 4.36 12.77 -3.17
C HIS A 91 3.87 11.92 -4.36
N TRP A 92 3.21 10.78 -4.08
CA TRP A 92 2.72 9.86 -5.10
C TRP A 92 1.27 10.12 -5.53
N GLN A 93 0.60 11.11 -4.94
CA GLN A 93 -0.80 11.40 -5.23
C GLN A 93 -1.08 11.55 -6.73
N ASN A 94 -0.18 12.19 -7.49
CA ASN A 94 -0.27 12.37 -8.94
C ASN A 94 -0.19 11.06 -9.75
N PHE A 95 0.46 10.03 -9.21
CA PHE A 95 0.51 8.69 -9.83
C PHE A 95 -0.75 7.88 -9.50
N CYS A 96 -1.32 8.10 -8.31
CA CYS A 96 -2.54 7.41 -7.86
C CYS A 96 -3.82 8.00 -8.47
N SER A 97 -3.86 9.32 -8.73
CA SER A 97 -5.03 10.03 -9.27
C SER A 97 -5.39 9.66 -10.72
N GLY A 98 -4.57 8.84 -11.38
CA GLY A 98 -4.84 8.27 -12.70
C GLY A 98 -5.34 6.82 -12.70
N LEU A 99 -5.52 6.20 -11.52
CA LEU A 99 -6.08 4.86 -11.42
C LEU A 99 -7.60 4.94 -11.62
N PRO A 100 -8.16 4.32 -12.67
CA PRO A 100 -9.62 4.27 -12.82
C PRO A 100 -10.20 3.56 -11.61
N ALA A 101 -11.27 4.13 -11.04
CA ALA A 101 -12.19 3.37 -10.18
C ALA A 101 -12.64 2.17 -11.01
N ARG A 102 -12.08 0.99 -10.73
CA ARG A 102 -12.48 -0.27 -11.36
C ARG A 102 -13.47 -0.98 -10.47
#